data_AF-A0A5N6T0B3-F1
#
_entry.id   AF-A0A5N6T0B3-F1
#
_cell.length_a   1.000
_cell.length_b   1.000
_cell.length_c   1.000
_cell.angle_alpha   90.00
_cell.angle_beta   90.00
_cell.angle_gamma   90.00
#
_symmetry.space_group_name_H-M   'P 1'
#
loop_
_entity.id
_entity.type
_entity.pdbx_description
1 polymer ?
#
loop_
_entity_poly.entity_id
_entity_poly.type
_entity_poly.pdbx_seq_one_letter_code
_entity_poly.pdbx_strand_id
1 'polypeptide(L)'
;MTTVIHIPPFGHRDELIPDVPDRRQERVPNIPILSPNQEEVDKFLARELRTNMLERLSPYLTFIARRSGDHIDALDEHIGKGREIVVTENPDLHLVWYYNTLYLKPIPHCLLNYTFWRKYFSRNHQPQLYDVSALGSNCLYALGFLRSYYHLICHESDFQLAVKQHLIPEGVSYWDFQIFIHHFSAIPDAAVAHRYHYGQLRLTRLNFVAWLVPPHPLYYHQLDWQMGQHFHRWAPVLLFLWASTNLCLSCIQVIHSTKGAHTWAAFDTIGWIFATVTLVFLVALSVFLSIVVLIVYGSQLSFAINTLRGYWRAREIA
;
A
#
# COMPACT_ATOMS: atom_id res chain seq x y z
N MET A 1 -20.19 17.29 -20.02
CA MET A 1 -21.15 17.34 -18.91
C MET A 1 -20.35 17.72 -17.67
N THR A 2 -20.56 18.92 -17.14
CA THR A 2 -19.97 19.35 -15.87
C THR A 2 -20.58 18.51 -14.76
N THR A 3 -19.75 17.80 -14.01
CA THR A 3 -20.21 17.02 -12.85
C THR A 3 -20.21 17.95 -11.66
N VAL A 4 -21.34 18.04 -10.98
CA VAL A 4 -21.54 19.01 -9.90
C VAL A 4 -21.79 18.27 -8.61
N ILE A 5 -21.12 18.68 -7.54
CA ILE A 5 -21.13 17.99 -6.25
C ILE A 5 -21.39 18.99 -5.12
N HIS A 6 -22.22 18.58 -4.18
CA HIS A 6 -22.50 19.35 -2.97
C HIS A 6 -21.41 19.11 -1.91
N ILE A 7 -20.85 20.18 -1.36
CA ILE A 7 -19.82 20.11 -0.31
C ILE A 7 -20.26 20.97 0.88
N PRO A 8 -20.41 20.41 2.10
CA PRO A 8 -20.16 19.02 2.49
C PRO A 8 -21.18 18.04 1.88
N PRO A 9 -20.84 16.76 1.61
CA PRO A 9 -21.77 15.79 1.02
C PRO A 9 -22.96 15.42 1.92
N PHE A 10 -22.79 15.55 3.24
CA PHE A 10 -23.75 15.16 4.28
C PHE A 10 -24.25 16.40 5.04
N GLY A 11 -25.40 16.27 5.73
CA GLY A 11 -25.97 17.35 6.54
C GLY A 11 -25.33 17.47 7.92
N HIS A 12 -25.53 18.61 8.59
CA HIS A 12 -25.07 18.80 9.99
C HIS A 12 -25.67 17.76 10.95
N ARG A 13 -26.86 17.23 10.66
CA ARG A 13 -27.50 16.21 11.50
C ARG A 13 -26.87 14.83 11.37
N ASP A 14 -26.13 14.60 10.29
CA ASP A 14 -25.53 13.32 9.94
C ASP A 14 -24.03 13.31 10.28
N GLU A 15 -23.53 14.30 11.04
CA GLU A 15 -22.15 14.31 11.52
C GLU A 15 -21.96 13.27 12.62
N LEU A 16 -20.82 12.56 12.60
CA LEU A 16 -20.54 11.52 13.58
C LEU A 16 -19.74 12.05 14.78
N ILE A 17 -18.94 13.10 14.57
CA ILE A 17 -18.15 13.72 15.63
C ILE A 17 -18.43 15.23 15.64
N PRO A 18 -19.19 15.73 16.62
CA PRO A 18 -19.37 17.16 16.80
C PRO A 18 -18.09 17.81 17.32
N ASP A 19 -17.92 19.11 17.05
CA ASP A 19 -16.86 19.89 17.68
C ASP A 19 -17.07 19.92 19.19
N VAL A 20 -16.01 19.64 19.95
CA VAL A 20 -16.04 19.86 21.40
C VAL A 20 -16.00 21.38 21.62
N PRO A 21 -17.04 22.01 22.23
CA PRO A 21 -17.07 23.45 22.44
C PRO A 21 -16.12 23.83 23.58
N ASP A 22 -14.82 23.85 23.31
CA ASP A 22 -13.83 24.37 24.26
C ASP A 22 -13.72 25.89 24.09
N ARG A 23 -14.18 26.66 25.09
CA ARG A 23 -14.35 28.13 25.06
C ARG A 23 -13.04 28.92 24.84
N ARG A 24 -11.89 28.27 24.67
CA ARG A 24 -10.58 28.92 24.66
C ARG A 24 -9.75 28.70 23.39
N GLN A 25 -10.04 27.70 22.55
CA GLN A 25 -9.27 27.44 21.33
C GLN A 25 -10.13 26.67 20.31
N GLU A 26 -10.28 27.20 19.09
CA GLU A 26 -10.73 26.41 17.94
C GLU A 26 -9.69 25.31 17.68
N ARG A 27 -10.06 24.04 17.89
CA ARG A 27 -9.17 22.89 17.69
C ARG A 27 -9.75 22.00 16.60
N VAL A 28 -8.88 21.45 15.75
CA VAL A 28 -9.27 20.39 14.82
C VAL A 28 -9.53 19.12 15.62
N PRO A 29 -10.64 18.40 15.39
CA PRO A 29 -10.97 17.19 16.13
C PRO A 29 -9.79 16.19 16.18
N ASN A 30 -9.45 15.76 17.39
CA ASN A 30 -8.38 14.80 17.72
C ASN A 30 -6.93 15.24 17.45
N ILE A 31 -6.66 16.52 17.15
CA ILE A 31 -5.30 17.04 16.89
C ILE A 31 -5.06 18.32 17.69
N PRO A 32 -4.58 18.22 18.94
CA PRO A 32 -4.56 19.35 19.87
C PRO A 32 -3.48 20.41 19.57
N ILE A 33 -2.51 20.12 18.69
CA ILE A 33 -1.33 20.98 18.43
C ILE A 33 -1.51 21.84 17.17
N LEU A 34 -2.46 21.51 16.29
CA LEU A 34 -2.62 22.20 15.02
C LEU A 34 -3.30 23.56 15.22
N SER A 35 -2.69 24.64 14.72
CA SER A 35 -3.37 25.93 14.74
C SER A 35 -4.50 25.93 13.69
N PRO A 36 -5.63 26.60 13.94
CA PRO A 36 -6.80 26.57 13.07
C PRO A 36 -6.61 27.34 11.74
N ASN A 37 -5.38 27.70 11.36
CA ASN A 37 -5.09 28.44 10.13
C ASN A 37 -5.26 27.57 8.87
N GLN A 38 -5.82 28.15 7.80
CA GLN A 38 -6.11 27.45 6.55
C GLN A 38 -4.84 26.80 5.95
N GLU A 39 -3.72 27.51 5.91
CA GLU A 39 -2.48 26.98 5.33
C GLU A 39 -1.89 25.79 6.11
N GLU A 40 -1.99 25.81 7.44
CA GLU A 40 -1.51 24.72 8.29
C GLU A 40 -2.40 23.50 8.16
N VAL A 41 -3.72 23.71 8.11
CA VAL A 41 -4.69 22.63 7.89
C VAL A 41 -4.53 22.03 6.49
N ASP A 42 -4.25 22.84 5.46
CA ASP A 42 -3.99 22.34 4.12
C ASP A 42 -2.70 21.53 4.03
N LYS A 43 -1.63 21.93 4.74
CA LYS A 43 -0.40 21.15 4.88
C LYS A 43 -0.64 19.84 5.63
N PHE A 44 -1.45 19.89 6.69
CA PHE A 44 -1.85 18.72 7.46
C PHE A 44 -2.65 17.73 6.59
N LEU A 45 -3.69 18.19 5.90
CA LEU A 45 -4.50 17.38 4.98
C LEU A 45 -3.64 16.82 3.84
N ALA A 46 -2.70 17.61 3.32
CA ALA A 46 -1.75 17.14 2.33
C ALA A 46 -0.86 16.00 2.85
N ARG A 47 -0.46 16.04 4.12
CA ARG A 47 0.33 14.97 4.76
C ARG A 47 -0.52 13.73 5.07
N GLU A 48 -1.76 13.92 5.50
CA GLU A 48 -2.63 12.82 5.94
C GLU A 48 -3.30 12.07 4.79
N LEU A 49 -3.70 12.77 3.72
CA LEU A 49 -4.57 12.19 2.69
C LEU A 49 -3.90 12.04 1.33
N ARG A 50 -2.90 12.87 0.98
CA ARG A 50 -2.29 12.79 -0.35
C ARG A 50 -1.36 11.60 -0.46
N THR A 51 -1.45 10.94 -1.60
CA THR A 51 -0.64 9.78 -1.95
C THR A 51 0.37 10.16 -3.03
N ASN A 52 1.43 10.87 -2.64
CA ASN A 52 2.40 11.44 -3.59
C ASN A 52 3.06 10.38 -4.48
N MET A 53 3.39 9.22 -3.92
CA MET A 53 4.05 8.15 -4.68
C MET A 53 3.08 7.51 -5.68
N LEU A 54 1.82 7.32 -5.29
CA LEU A 54 0.80 6.76 -6.19
C LEU A 54 0.35 7.70 -7.27
N GLU A 55 0.30 9.00 -6.98
CA GLU A 55 -0.01 10.01 -7.97
C GLU A 55 1.04 9.99 -9.08
N ARG A 56 2.33 9.79 -8.74
CA ARG A 56 3.40 9.59 -9.73
C ARG A 56 3.24 8.30 -10.52
N LEU A 57 2.79 7.23 -9.88
CA LEU A 57 2.55 5.93 -10.53
C LEU A 57 1.23 5.87 -11.30
N SER A 58 0.37 6.90 -11.20
CA SER A 58 -0.97 6.94 -11.80
C SER A 58 -1.06 6.49 -13.26
N PRO A 59 -0.16 6.88 -14.17
CA PRO A 59 -0.28 6.49 -15.58
C PRO A 59 -0.11 4.98 -15.79
N TYR A 60 0.65 4.34 -14.90
CA TYR A 60 1.01 2.93 -14.99
C TYR A 60 0.05 2.02 -14.22
N LEU A 61 -0.76 2.57 -13.31
CA LEU A 61 -1.73 1.80 -12.52
C LEU A 61 -2.72 1.02 -13.41
N THR A 62 -3.07 1.57 -14.58
CA THR A 62 -3.94 0.90 -15.57
C THR A 62 -3.41 -0.48 -15.98
N PHE A 63 -2.09 -0.69 -15.99
CA PHE A 63 -1.50 -1.97 -16.40
C PHE A 63 -1.48 -3.02 -15.28
N ILE A 64 -1.54 -2.60 -14.02
CA ILE A 64 -1.37 -3.49 -12.87
C ILE A 64 -2.61 -3.66 -12.01
N ALA A 65 -3.58 -2.77 -12.15
CA ALA A 65 -4.78 -2.72 -11.35
C ALA A 65 -6.02 -2.52 -12.22
N ARG A 66 -7.15 -3.05 -11.75
CA ARG A 66 -8.44 -2.81 -12.38
C ARG A 66 -8.83 -1.36 -12.13
N ARG A 67 -9.08 -0.61 -13.21
CA ARG A 67 -9.60 0.76 -13.15
C ARG A 67 -11.09 0.74 -12.82
N SER A 68 -11.39 0.59 -11.54
CA SER A 68 -12.73 0.64 -10.96
C SER A 68 -12.59 1.00 -9.49
N GLY A 69 -13.19 2.13 -9.09
CA GLY A 69 -13.23 2.57 -7.70
C GLY A 69 -14.06 1.64 -6.82
N ASP A 70 -15.08 1.02 -7.40
CA ASP A 70 -15.98 0.09 -6.73
C ASP A 70 -15.35 -1.30 -6.51
N HIS A 71 -14.15 -1.54 -7.07
CA HIS A 71 -13.43 -2.81 -6.90
C HIS A 71 -12.70 -2.86 -5.55
N ILE A 72 -13.48 -2.80 -4.48
CA ILE A 72 -13.05 -2.92 -3.08
C ILE A 72 -13.88 -4.04 -2.48
N ASP A 73 -13.21 -5.01 -1.86
CA ASP A 73 -13.90 -6.09 -1.16
C ASP A 73 -14.32 -5.58 0.23
N ALA A 74 -15.46 -6.07 0.74
CA ALA A 74 -15.87 -5.78 2.11
C ALA A 74 -14.91 -6.42 3.13
N LEU A 75 -14.93 -5.92 4.37
CA LEU A 75 -14.04 -6.36 5.43
C LEU A 75 -14.14 -7.86 5.76
N ASP A 76 -15.35 -8.39 5.84
CA ASP A 76 -15.64 -9.81 6.01
C ASP A 76 -15.04 -10.66 4.88
N GLU A 77 -15.14 -10.22 3.62
CA GLU A 77 -14.52 -10.90 2.49
C GLU A 77 -13.00 -10.92 2.57
N HIS A 78 -12.39 -9.83 3.05
CA HIS A 78 -10.95 -9.78 3.29
C HIS A 78 -10.52 -10.84 4.32
N ILE A 79 -11.27 -10.97 5.42
CA ILE A 79 -11.05 -12.03 6.42
C ILE A 79 -11.29 -13.42 5.78
N GLY A 80 -12.35 -13.58 5.01
CA GLY A 80 -12.67 -14.84 4.32
C GLY A 80 -11.56 -15.29 3.35
N LYS A 81 -10.82 -14.33 2.78
CA LYS A 81 -9.62 -14.56 1.94
C LYS A 81 -8.36 -14.86 2.77
N GLY A 82 -8.46 -14.95 4.09
CA GLY A 82 -7.37 -15.22 5.01
C GLY A 82 -6.46 -14.01 5.26
N ARG A 83 -6.97 -12.78 5.04
CA ARG A 83 -6.21 -11.54 5.27
C ARG A 83 -6.44 -11.02 6.69
N GLU A 84 -5.37 -10.63 7.34
CA GLU A 84 -5.32 -9.86 8.56
C GLU A 84 -5.34 -8.36 8.23
N ILE A 85 -6.07 -7.59 9.02
CA ILE A 85 -6.18 -6.14 8.87
C ILE A 85 -5.12 -5.48 9.75
N VAL A 86 -4.28 -4.64 9.15
CA VAL A 86 -3.24 -3.88 9.84
C VAL A 86 -3.51 -2.40 9.63
N VAL A 87 -3.62 -1.68 10.75
CA VAL A 87 -3.81 -0.23 10.76
C VAL A 87 -2.52 0.46 10.38
N THR A 88 -2.60 1.46 9.51
CA THR A 88 -1.44 2.27 9.08
C THR A 88 -1.80 3.74 8.98
N GLU A 89 -0.95 4.63 9.49
CA GLU A 89 -1.17 6.07 9.30
C GLU A 89 -0.71 6.58 7.92
N ASN A 90 -0.03 5.75 7.13
CA ASN A 90 0.47 6.15 5.84
C ASN A 90 -0.64 6.09 4.76
N PRO A 91 -1.05 7.22 4.14
CA PRO A 91 -2.09 7.21 3.11
C PRO A 91 -1.72 6.38 1.88
N ASP A 92 -0.43 6.27 1.56
CA ASP A 92 0.07 5.48 0.43
C ASP A 92 -0.29 3.98 0.56
N LEU A 93 -0.44 3.49 1.80
CA LEU A 93 -0.75 2.09 2.10
C LEU A 93 -2.25 1.81 2.27
N HIS A 94 -3.12 2.82 2.34
CA HIS A 94 -4.56 2.60 2.48
C HIS A 94 -5.13 1.80 1.28
N LEU A 95 -5.82 0.68 1.53
CA LEU A 95 -6.30 -0.30 0.54
C LEU A 95 -5.19 -1.03 -0.23
N VAL A 96 -3.97 -1.07 0.31
CA VAL A 96 -2.90 -1.90 -0.24
C VAL A 96 -2.85 -3.20 0.53
N TRP A 97 -2.80 -4.32 -0.18
CA TRP A 97 -2.63 -5.63 0.42
C TRP A 97 -1.35 -6.32 -0.02
N TYR A 98 -0.79 -7.10 0.88
CA TYR A 98 0.45 -7.85 0.72
C TYR A 98 0.28 -9.23 1.35
N TYR A 99 0.20 -10.27 0.52
CA TYR A 99 -0.10 -11.64 0.94
C TYR A 99 -1.37 -11.71 1.79
N ASN A 100 -1.21 -11.98 3.09
CA ASN A 100 -2.27 -12.15 4.06
C ASN A 100 -2.46 -10.89 4.88
N THR A 101 -1.94 -9.73 4.47
CA THR A 101 -2.07 -8.48 5.22
C THR A 101 -2.74 -7.43 4.35
N LEU A 102 -3.79 -6.80 4.87
CA LEU A 102 -4.44 -5.64 4.29
C LEU A 102 -4.11 -4.42 5.14
N TYR A 103 -3.54 -3.39 4.52
CA TYR A 103 -3.24 -2.14 5.19
C TYR A 103 -4.39 -1.15 5.03
N LEU A 104 -4.90 -0.67 6.15
CA LEU A 104 -5.99 0.30 6.18
C LEU A 104 -5.62 1.48 7.07
N LYS A 105 -5.79 2.68 6.52
CA LYS A 105 -5.68 3.92 7.29
C LYS A 105 -6.99 4.24 8.00
N PRO A 106 -6.99 4.51 9.32
CA PRO A 106 -8.21 4.85 10.07
C PRO A 106 -8.79 6.18 9.60
N ILE A 107 -10.09 6.40 9.81
CA ILE A 107 -10.74 7.64 9.38
C ILE A 107 -10.29 8.78 10.29
N PRO A 108 -9.65 9.84 9.75
CA PRO A 108 -9.33 11.01 10.54
C PRO A 108 -10.60 11.66 11.08
N HIS A 109 -10.63 11.98 12.38
CA HIS A 109 -11.83 12.51 13.04
C HIS A 109 -12.31 13.83 12.42
N CYS A 110 -11.41 14.63 11.86
CA CYS A 110 -11.75 15.85 11.14
C CYS A 110 -12.65 15.61 9.92
N LEU A 111 -12.57 14.43 9.28
CA LEU A 111 -13.43 14.08 8.15
C LEU A 111 -14.85 13.68 8.57
N LEU A 112 -15.08 13.41 9.86
CA LEU A 112 -16.37 12.98 10.41
C LEU A 112 -17.21 14.15 10.94
N ASN A 113 -16.72 15.37 10.78
CA ASN A 113 -17.23 16.58 11.41
C ASN A 113 -17.72 17.58 10.35
N TYR A 114 -18.95 18.07 10.46
CA TYR A 114 -19.56 18.89 9.40
C TYR A 114 -18.92 20.28 9.30
N THR A 115 -18.64 20.91 10.43
CA THR A 115 -18.07 22.27 10.50
C THR A 115 -16.68 22.32 9.87
N PHE A 116 -15.88 21.26 10.02
CA PHE A 116 -14.58 21.09 9.39
C PHE A 116 -14.69 21.10 7.86
N TRP A 117 -15.61 20.31 7.28
CA TRP A 117 -15.80 20.29 5.83
C TRP A 117 -16.22 21.66 5.30
N ARG A 118 -17.17 22.30 5.98
CA ARG A 118 -17.62 23.64 5.62
C ARG A 118 -16.48 24.66 5.71
N LYS A 119 -15.64 24.59 6.73
CA LYS A 119 -14.56 25.57 6.95
C LYS A 119 -13.40 25.38 5.97
N TYR A 120 -12.93 24.16 5.76
CA TYR A 120 -11.66 23.92 5.06
C TYR A 120 -11.81 23.38 3.63
N PHE A 121 -12.95 22.77 3.28
CA PHE A 121 -13.19 22.27 1.92
C PHE A 121 -14.14 23.16 1.10
N SER A 122 -15.08 23.87 1.73
CA SER A 122 -15.97 24.81 1.02
C SER A 122 -15.30 26.17 0.83
N ARG A 123 -15.10 26.59 -0.43
CA ARG A 123 -14.38 27.82 -0.81
C ARG A 123 -14.97 29.12 -0.21
N ASN A 124 -16.27 29.14 0.07
CA ASN A 124 -17.00 30.28 0.64
C ASN A 124 -17.47 30.04 2.08
N HIS A 125 -16.99 28.98 2.74
CA HIS A 125 -17.49 28.51 4.02
C HIS A 125 -19.00 28.25 4.06
N GLN A 126 -19.62 28.00 2.90
CA GLN A 126 -21.04 27.75 2.75
C GLN A 126 -21.27 26.46 1.96
N PRO A 127 -22.33 25.70 2.30
CA PRO A 127 -22.72 24.52 1.53
C PRO A 127 -23.21 24.95 0.16
N GLN A 128 -22.49 24.54 -0.89
CA GLN A 128 -22.80 24.92 -2.27
C GLN A 128 -22.51 23.74 -3.21
N LEU A 129 -23.14 23.81 -4.38
CA LEU A 129 -22.82 22.94 -5.51
C LEU A 129 -21.56 23.48 -6.20
N TYR A 130 -20.54 22.63 -6.30
CA TYR A 130 -19.28 22.94 -6.95
C TYR A 130 -19.11 22.10 -8.21
N ASP A 131 -18.61 22.72 -9.28
CA ASP A 131 -18.07 21.96 -10.41
C ASP A 131 -16.79 21.26 -9.98
N VAL A 132 -16.59 20.02 -10.42
CA VAL A 132 -15.44 19.18 -10.05
C VAL A 132 -14.10 19.88 -10.29
N SER A 133 -14.01 20.69 -11.35
CA SER A 133 -12.79 21.44 -11.69
C SER A 133 -12.40 22.51 -10.66
N ALA A 134 -13.34 22.96 -9.83
CA ALA A 134 -13.14 23.99 -8.82
C ALA A 134 -12.79 23.43 -7.43
N LEU A 135 -12.83 22.11 -7.24
CA LEU A 135 -12.49 21.47 -5.97
C LEU A 135 -10.99 21.50 -5.70
N GLY A 136 -10.63 21.80 -4.46
CA GLY A 136 -9.26 21.64 -3.99
C GLY A 136 -8.83 20.17 -4.01
N SER A 137 -7.55 19.91 -4.30
CA SER A 137 -7.01 18.54 -4.33
C SER A 137 -7.24 17.78 -3.03
N ASN A 138 -7.07 18.43 -1.87
CA ASN A 138 -7.32 17.83 -0.56
C ASN A 138 -8.78 17.33 -0.42
N CYS A 139 -9.75 18.04 -1.01
CA CYS A 139 -11.15 17.64 -1.01
C CYS A 139 -11.37 16.39 -1.88
N LEU A 140 -10.78 16.34 -3.07
CA LEU A 140 -10.84 15.16 -3.96
C LEU A 140 -10.27 13.90 -3.29
N TYR A 141 -9.18 14.06 -2.51
CA TYR A 141 -8.61 12.96 -1.72
C TYR A 141 -9.53 12.55 -0.57
N ALA A 142 -10.13 13.49 0.16
CA ALA A 142 -11.06 13.19 1.25
C ALA A 142 -12.34 12.49 0.76
N LEU A 143 -12.91 12.95 -0.36
CA LEU A 143 -14.08 12.33 -0.99
C LEU A 143 -13.79 10.89 -1.41
N GLY A 144 -12.67 10.66 -2.09
CA GLY A 144 -12.26 9.32 -2.51
C GLY A 144 -11.96 8.38 -1.34
N PHE A 145 -11.36 8.91 -0.27
CA PHE A 145 -11.07 8.16 0.95
C PHE A 145 -12.33 7.74 1.71
N LEU A 146 -13.35 8.60 1.81
CA LEU A 146 -14.61 8.18 2.42
C LEU A 146 -15.41 7.26 1.50
N ARG A 147 -15.31 7.43 0.18
CA ARG A 147 -15.88 6.49 -0.79
C ARG A 147 -15.29 5.09 -0.64
N SER A 148 -13.99 4.94 -0.36
CA SER A 148 -13.44 3.59 -0.13
C SER A 148 -14.05 2.93 1.11
N TYR A 149 -14.29 3.69 2.18
CA TYR A 149 -14.95 3.19 3.39
C TYR A 149 -16.40 2.74 3.17
N TYR A 150 -17.13 3.39 2.25
CA TYR A 150 -18.46 2.94 1.84
C TYR A 150 -18.45 1.49 1.31
N HIS A 151 -17.48 1.17 0.45
CA HIS A 151 -17.36 -0.19 -0.11
C HIS A 151 -16.73 -1.19 0.86
N LEU A 152 -15.95 -0.71 1.83
CA LEU A 152 -15.26 -1.54 2.80
C LEU A 152 -16.21 -2.04 3.91
N ILE A 153 -17.23 -1.24 4.27
CA ILE A 153 -18.14 -1.51 5.38
C ILE A 153 -19.59 -1.59 4.88
N CYS A 154 -19.97 -2.77 4.42
CA CYS A 154 -21.29 -3.02 3.87
C CYS A 154 -22.28 -3.54 4.93
N HIS A 155 -21.80 -4.42 5.82
CA HIS A 155 -22.65 -5.07 6.81
C HIS A 155 -22.36 -4.61 8.23
N GLU A 156 -23.28 -4.90 9.15
CA GLU A 156 -23.07 -4.63 10.58
C GLU A 156 -21.86 -5.40 11.14
N SER A 157 -21.60 -6.62 10.66
CA SER A 157 -20.40 -7.39 11.01
C SER A 157 -19.11 -6.68 10.64
N ASP A 158 -19.07 -6.04 9.47
CA ASP A 158 -17.92 -5.26 9.00
C ASP A 158 -17.70 -4.04 9.89
N PHE A 159 -18.80 -3.37 10.29
CA PHE A 159 -18.73 -2.22 11.18
C PHE A 159 -18.15 -2.60 12.54
N GLN A 160 -18.63 -3.69 13.15
CA GLN A 160 -18.09 -4.17 14.43
C GLN A 160 -16.59 -4.52 14.31
N LEU A 161 -16.17 -5.09 13.18
CA LEU A 161 -14.77 -5.35 12.92
C LEU A 161 -13.95 -4.05 12.77
N ALA A 162 -14.49 -3.06 12.06
CA ALA A 162 -13.83 -1.77 11.88
C ALA A 162 -13.63 -1.04 13.21
N VAL A 163 -14.63 -1.08 14.10
CA VAL A 163 -14.53 -0.55 15.47
C VAL A 163 -13.49 -1.32 16.28
N LYS A 164 -13.50 -2.66 16.21
CA LYS A 164 -12.51 -3.51 16.91
C LYS A 164 -11.07 -3.22 16.47
N GLN A 165 -10.86 -2.88 15.21
CA GLN A 165 -9.54 -2.53 14.66
C GLN A 165 -9.22 -1.03 14.80
N HIS A 166 -10.05 -0.25 15.51
CA HIS A 166 -9.90 1.20 15.68
C HIS A 166 -9.81 1.98 14.35
N LEU A 167 -10.44 1.47 13.27
CA LEU A 167 -10.54 2.18 11.99
C LEU A 167 -11.56 3.31 12.05
N ILE A 168 -12.56 3.15 12.91
CA ILE A 168 -13.60 4.13 13.20
C ILE A 168 -13.51 4.46 14.70
N PRO A 169 -13.72 5.73 15.09
CA PRO A 169 -13.80 6.13 16.49
C PRO A 169 -14.82 5.32 17.30
N GLU A 170 -14.48 5.05 18.55
CA GLU A 170 -15.38 4.41 19.50
C GLU A 170 -16.56 5.33 19.86
N GLY A 171 -17.75 4.75 20.04
CA GLY A 171 -18.97 5.48 20.42
C GLY A 171 -19.88 5.89 19.26
N VAL A 172 -19.52 5.56 18.02
CA VAL A 172 -20.39 5.74 16.84
C VAL A 172 -21.35 4.56 16.69
N SER A 173 -22.63 4.82 16.41
CA SER A 173 -23.63 3.80 16.09
C SER A 173 -23.52 3.33 14.64
N TYR A 174 -23.82 2.06 14.37
CA TYR A 174 -23.86 1.52 13.01
C TYR A 174 -24.82 2.30 12.10
N TRP A 175 -26.02 2.63 12.60
CA TRP A 175 -27.04 3.35 11.84
C TRP A 175 -26.58 4.76 11.46
N ASP A 176 -26.01 5.49 12.41
CA ASP A 176 -25.50 6.84 12.17
C ASP A 176 -24.36 6.80 11.15
N PHE A 177 -23.44 5.82 11.29
CA PHE A 177 -22.35 5.63 10.34
C PHE A 177 -22.86 5.30 8.92
N GLN A 178 -23.86 4.43 8.79
CA GLN A 178 -24.43 4.08 7.48
C GLN A 178 -25.12 5.28 6.81
N ILE A 179 -25.87 6.10 7.56
CA ILE A 179 -26.47 7.34 7.05
C ILE A 179 -25.38 8.30 6.57
N PHE A 180 -24.34 8.50 7.37
CA PHE A 180 -23.19 9.34 7.02
C PHE A 180 -22.51 8.86 5.74
N ILE A 181 -22.09 7.59 5.69
CA ILE A 181 -21.26 7.05 4.61
C ILE A 181 -22.03 6.88 3.30
N HIS A 182 -23.36 6.73 3.36
CA HIS A 182 -24.21 6.63 2.18
C HIS A 182 -24.11 7.85 1.24
N HIS A 183 -23.87 9.05 1.79
CA HIS A 183 -23.66 10.27 1.01
C HIS A 183 -22.45 10.19 0.06
N PHE A 184 -21.50 9.31 0.33
CA PHE A 184 -20.27 9.14 -0.46
C PHE A 184 -20.41 8.08 -1.57
N SER A 185 -21.50 7.31 -1.59
CA SER A 185 -21.76 6.27 -2.59
C SER A 185 -22.02 6.81 -4.00
N ALA A 186 -22.64 7.99 -4.10
CA ALA A 186 -23.02 8.61 -5.37
C ALA A 186 -21.90 9.45 -6.01
N ILE A 187 -20.69 9.47 -5.43
CA ILE A 187 -19.59 10.31 -5.90
C ILE A 187 -18.96 9.71 -7.16
N PRO A 188 -19.02 10.40 -8.31
CA PRO A 188 -18.46 9.91 -9.55
C PRO A 188 -16.94 9.89 -9.50
N ASP A 189 -16.34 8.99 -10.29
CA ASP A 189 -14.89 8.88 -10.46
C ASP A 189 -14.22 10.20 -10.83
N ALA A 190 -14.88 11.07 -11.61
CA ALA A 190 -14.33 12.37 -11.99
C ALA A 190 -14.01 13.27 -10.77
N ALA A 191 -14.70 13.07 -9.65
CA ALA A 191 -14.64 13.90 -8.47
C ALA A 191 -13.78 13.35 -7.33
N VAL A 192 -12.98 12.33 -7.61
CA VAL A 192 -12.05 11.76 -6.65
C VAL A 192 -10.62 11.90 -7.18
N ALA A 193 -9.64 11.84 -6.27
CA ALA A 193 -8.25 11.83 -6.68
C ALA A 193 -7.90 10.58 -7.50
N HIS A 194 -6.90 10.67 -8.38
CA HIS A 194 -6.59 9.61 -9.35
C HIS A 194 -6.36 8.22 -8.71
N ARG A 195 -5.81 8.19 -7.49
CA ARG A 195 -5.63 6.97 -6.68
C ARG A 195 -6.93 6.20 -6.48
N TYR A 196 -8.04 6.88 -6.21
CA TYR A 196 -9.33 6.27 -5.86
C TYR A 196 -10.17 5.83 -7.06
N HIS A 197 -9.71 6.05 -8.29
CA HIS A 197 -10.25 5.34 -9.47
C HIS A 197 -9.89 3.85 -9.48
N TYR A 198 -8.92 3.46 -8.65
CA TYR A 198 -8.54 2.09 -8.41
C TYR A 198 -8.94 1.77 -6.98
N GLY A 199 -9.65 0.66 -6.78
CA GLY A 199 -10.00 0.17 -5.45
C GLY A 199 -8.79 -0.43 -4.73
N GLN A 200 -8.85 -1.73 -4.44
CA GLN A 200 -7.75 -2.42 -3.75
C GLN A 200 -6.52 -2.63 -4.65
N LEU A 201 -5.32 -2.43 -4.09
CA LEU A 201 -4.06 -2.54 -4.82
C LEU A 201 -3.14 -3.58 -4.19
N ARG A 202 -2.46 -4.36 -5.04
CA ARG A 202 -1.52 -5.40 -4.59
C ARG A 202 -0.11 -4.83 -4.52
N LEU A 203 0.52 -4.88 -3.35
CA LEU A 203 1.85 -4.31 -3.15
C LEU A 203 2.92 -4.95 -4.05
N THR A 204 2.83 -6.25 -4.33
CA THR A 204 3.81 -6.91 -5.21
C THR A 204 3.81 -6.33 -6.62
N ARG A 205 2.63 -5.91 -7.12
CA ARG A 205 2.51 -5.27 -8.44
C ARG A 205 2.94 -3.81 -8.39
N LEU A 206 2.65 -3.12 -7.29
CA LEU A 206 3.14 -1.75 -7.07
C LEU A 206 4.67 -1.71 -6.99
N ASN A 207 5.30 -2.63 -6.27
CA ASN A 207 6.76 -2.76 -6.21
C ASN A 207 7.36 -3.02 -7.61
N PHE A 208 6.71 -3.85 -8.42
CA PHE A 208 7.16 -4.11 -9.79
C PHE A 208 7.14 -2.84 -10.65
N VAL A 209 6.07 -2.04 -10.57
CA VAL A 209 5.98 -0.78 -11.33
C VAL A 209 6.93 0.28 -10.77
N ALA A 210 7.06 0.38 -9.44
CA ALA A 210 8.02 1.29 -8.81
C ALA A 210 9.46 0.98 -9.24
N TRP A 211 9.80 -0.31 -9.41
CA TRP A 211 11.09 -0.72 -9.98
C TRP A 211 11.26 -0.30 -11.45
N LEU A 212 10.18 -0.30 -12.25
CA LEU A 212 10.23 0.07 -13.67
C LEU A 212 10.24 1.58 -13.93
N VAL A 213 9.74 2.40 -13.00
CA VAL A 213 9.50 3.83 -13.24
C VAL A 213 10.53 4.71 -12.51
N PRO A 214 11.18 5.68 -13.19
CA PRO A 214 12.10 6.64 -12.56
C PRO A 214 11.42 7.39 -11.39
N PRO A 215 12.09 7.56 -10.23
CA PRO A 215 13.54 7.39 -9.98
C PRO A 215 13.97 5.96 -9.62
N HIS A 216 13.18 4.93 -9.97
CA HIS A 216 13.44 3.53 -9.66
C HIS A 216 13.72 3.28 -8.18
N PRO A 217 12.86 3.75 -7.25
CA PRO A 217 12.99 3.29 -5.88
C PRO A 217 12.85 1.76 -5.89
N LEU A 218 13.83 1.07 -5.29
CA LEU A 218 13.88 -0.41 -5.30
C LEU A 218 12.58 -1.06 -4.81
N TYR A 219 11.83 -0.34 -3.97
CA TYR A 219 10.55 -0.76 -3.43
C TYR A 219 9.61 0.45 -3.28
N TYR A 220 8.32 0.24 -3.54
CA TYR A 220 7.27 1.21 -3.23
C TYR A 220 7.12 1.39 -1.71
N HIS A 221 7.15 0.27 -0.98
CA HIS A 221 7.24 0.26 0.48
C HIS A 221 7.97 -1.01 0.93
N GLN A 222 9.00 -0.87 1.76
CA GLN A 222 9.76 -1.99 2.32
C GLN A 222 9.04 -2.52 3.57
N LEU A 223 8.25 -3.58 3.41
CA LEU A 223 7.61 -4.28 4.54
C LEU A 223 8.52 -5.37 5.13
N ASP A 224 9.29 -6.06 4.29
CA ASP A 224 10.15 -7.15 4.72
C ASP A 224 11.48 -6.58 5.25
N TRP A 225 11.51 -6.13 6.52
CA TRP A 225 12.76 -5.69 7.17
C TRP A 225 13.75 -6.85 7.38
N GLN A 226 13.23 -8.08 7.48
CA GLN A 226 14.02 -9.28 7.75
C GLN A 226 14.31 -10.06 6.46
N MET A 227 15.60 -10.16 6.11
CA MET A 227 16.08 -10.94 4.95
C MET A 227 15.60 -12.41 4.96
N GLY A 228 15.40 -12.99 6.15
CA GLY A 228 14.92 -14.36 6.32
C GLY A 228 13.54 -14.60 5.70
N GLN A 229 12.65 -13.61 5.72
CA GLN A 229 11.32 -13.73 5.12
C GLN A 229 11.38 -13.77 3.59
N HIS A 230 12.33 -13.03 3.00
CA HIS A 230 12.58 -13.07 1.57
C HIS A 230 13.19 -14.41 1.13
N PHE A 231 14.13 -14.95 1.90
CA PHE A 231 14.73 -16.26 1.61
C PHE A 231 13.71 -17.40 1.72
N HIS A 232 12.89 -17.40 2.76
CA HIS A 232 11.83 -18.42 2.94
C HIS A 232 10.82 -18.43 1.78
N ARG A 233 10.62 -17.27 1.12
CA ARG A 233 9.73 -17.17 -0.03
C ARG A 233 10.25 -17.91 -1.27
N TRP A 234 11.55 -17.80 -1.54
CA TRP A 234 12.17 -18.43 -2.72
C TRP A 234 12.74 -19.82 -2.44
N ALA A 235 12.96 -20.17 -1.18
CA ALA A 235 13.53 -21.45 -0.77
C ALA A 235 12.80 -22.67 -1.38
N PRO A 236 11.45 -22.78 -1.38
CA PRO A 236 10.78 -23.93 -1.97
C PRO A 236 11.05 -24.09 -3.47
N VAL A 237 11.06 -22.98 -4.22
CA VAL A 237 11.32 -22.99 -5.67
C VAL A 237 12.76 -23.39 -5.96
N LEU A 238 13.71 -22.80 -5.22
CA LEU A 238 15.13 -23.13 -5.34
C LEU A 238 15.43 -24.58 -4.95
N LEU A 239 14.81 -25.07 -3.87
CA LEU A 239 14.93 -26.47 -3.44
C LEU A 239 14.32 -27.43 -4.47
N PHE A 240 13.17 -27.08 -5.05
CA PHE A 240 12.54 -27.88 -6.10
C PHE A 240 13.41 -27.95 -7.36
N LEU A 241 13.96 -26.83 -7.81
CA LEU A 241 14.90 -26.78 -8.94
C LEU A 241 16.16 -27.62 -8.63
N TRP A 242 16.75 -27.42 -7.45
CA TRP A 242 17.91 -28.18 -7.01
C TRP A 242 17.63 -29.69 -6.97
N ALA A 243 16.51 -30.11 -6.38
CA ALA A 243 16.14 -31.52 -6.28
C ALA A 243 15.88 -32.14 -7.67
N SER A 244 15.17 -31.42 -8.54
CA SER A 244 14.91 -31.87 -9.92
C SER A 244 16.19 -32.04 -10.71
N THR A 245 17.11 -31.06 -10.62
CA THR A 245 18.41 -31.11 -11.28
C THR A 245 19.28 -32.25 -10.75
N ASN A 246 19.34 -32.46 -9.43
CA ASN A 246 20.08 -33.57 -8.83
C ASN A 246 19.52 -34.94 -9.24
N LEU A 247 18.20 -35.06 -9.33
CA LEU A 247 17.54 -36.28 -9.79
C LEU A 247 17.91 -36.57 -11.26
N CYS A 248 17.85 -35.56 -12.13
CA CYS A 248 18.30 -35.69 -13.53
C CYS A 248 19.76 -36.12 -13.63
N LEU A 249 20.65 -35.47 -12.86
CA LEU A 249 22.08 -35.81 -12.83
C LEU A 249 22.30 -37.26 -12.36
N SER A 250 21.56 -37.69 -11.34
CA SER A 250 21.65 -39.06 -10.81
C SER A 250 21.21 -40.10 -11.84
N CYS A 251 20.13 -39.85 -12.58
CA CYS A 251 19.70 -40.72 -13.68
C CYS A 251 20.77 -40.83 -14.78
N ILE A 252 21.40 -39.71 -15.16
CA ILE A 252 22.49 -39.69 -16.15
C ILE A 252 23.69 -40.49 -15.63
N GLN A 253 24.06 -40.32 -14.35
CA GLN A 253 25.15 -41.07 -13.71
C GLN A 253 24.91 -42.58 -13.74
N VAL A 254 23.68 -43.02 -13.47
CA VAL A 254 23.30 -44.45 -13.54
C VAL A 254 23.47 -44.99 -14.95
N ILE A 255 22.97 -44.27 -15.97
CA ILE A 255 23.11 -44.68 -17.38
C ILE A 255 24.58 -44.75 -17.80
N HIS A 256 25.42 -43.81 -17.35
CA HIS A 256 26.86 -43.82 -17.65
C HIS A 256 27.61 -44.94 -16.90
N SER A 257 27.14 -45.34 -15.72
CA SER A 257 27.76 -46.42 -14.94
C SER A 257 27.55 -47.81 -15.57
N THR A 258 26.47 -47.99 -16.34
CA THR A 258 26.19 -49.22 -17.08
C THR A 258 27.03 -49.29 -18.36
N LYS A 259 28.26 -49.79 -18.27
CA LYS A 259 29.19 -50.01 -19.40
C LYS A 259 28.77 -51.19 -20.29
N GLY A 260 27.59 -51.12 -20.91
CA GLY A 260 27.09 -52.13 -21.86
C GLY A 260 27.45 -51.79 -23.32
N ALA A 261 27.80 -52.81 -24.12
CA ALA A 261 28.38 -52.72 -25.47
C ALA A 261 27.55 -52.00 -26.57
N HIS A 262 26.39 -51.44 -26.23
CA HIS A 262 25.59 -50.60 -27.13
C HIS A 262 25.20 -49.30 -26.43
N THR A 263 26.19 -48.43 -26.22
CA THR A 263 25.97 -47.07 -25.70
C THR A 263 25.30 -46.23 -26.77
N TRP A 264 24.10 -45.74 -26.48
CA TRP A 264 23.39 -44.79 -27.32
C TRP A 264 24.13 -43.44 -27.25
N ALA A 265 25.02 -43.17 -28.20
CA ALA A 265 25.90 -41.98 -28.21
C ALA A 265 25.16 -40.63 -28.07
N ALA A 266 23.88 -40.59 -28.45
CA ALA A 266 23.00 -39.45 -28.24
C ALA A 266 22.80 -39.13 -26.74
N PHE A 267 22.63 -40.15 -25.89
CA PHE A 267 22.41 -39.95 -24.45
C PHE A 267 23.67 -39.46 -23.73
N ASP A 268 24.86 -39.92 -24.14
CA ASP A 268 26.13 -39.45 -23.58
C ASP A 268 26.38 -37.97 -23.94
N THR A 269 26.12 -37.61 -25.20
CA THR A 269 26.19 -36.21 -25.67
C THR A 269 25.22 -35.31 -24.91
N ILE A 270 23.95 -35.73 -24.76
CA ILE A 270 22.93 -34.97 -24.02
C ILE A 270 23.30 -34.85 -22.54
N GLY A 271 23.80 -35.93 -21.92
CA GLY A 271 24.23 -35.94 -20.53
C GLY A 271 25.38 -34.97 -20.27
N TRP A 272 26.38 -34.96 -21.14
CA TRP A 272 27.52 -34.04 -21.04
C TRP A 272 27.11 -32.57 -21.22
N ILE A 273 26.24 -32.27 -22.20
CA ILE A 273 25.72 -30.91 -22.42
C ILE A 273 24.91 -30.46 -21.18
N PHE A 274 24.00 -31.30 -20.70
CA PHE A 274 23.17 -30.99 -19.54
C PHE A 274 24.00 -30.74 -18.28
N ALA A 275 24.99 -31.60 -18.01
CA ALA A 275 25.91 -31.44 -16.88
C ALA A 275 26.71 -30.13 -16.98
N THR A 276 27.23 -29.81 -18.17
CA THR A 276 28.01 -28.59 -18.41
C THR A 276 27.17 -27.34 -18.22
N VAL A 277 25.96 -27.29 -18.80
CA VAL A 277 25.03 -26.16 -18.63
C VAL A 277 24.63 -25.98 -17.16
N THR A 278 24.32 -27.09 -16.48
CA THR A 278 23.97 -27.07 -15.05
C THR A 278 25.11 -26.53 -14.20
N LEU A 279 26.34 -26.97 -14.47
CA LEU A 279 27.54 -26.50 -13.76
C LEU A 279 27.75 -25.00 -13.96
N VAL A 280 27.69 -24.53 -15.21
CA VAL A 280 27.85 -23.11 -15.53
C VAL A 280 26.76 -22.28 -14.85
N PHE A 281 25.51 -22.75 -14.87
CA PHE A 281 24.39 -22.09 -14.19
C PHE A 281 24.61 -22.00 -12.67
N LEU A 282 25.05 -23.08 -12.02
CA LEU A 282 25.32 -23.10 -10.57
C LEU A 282 26.46 -22.15 -10.21
N VAL A 283 27.54 -22.10 -10.99
CA VAL A 283 28.65 -21.17 -10.79
C VAL A 283 28.17 -19.73 -10.96
N ALA A 284 27.42 -19.43 -12.02
CA ALA A 284 26.89 -18.09 -12.27
C ALA A 284 25.94 -17.64 -11.13
N LEU A 285 25.06 -18.53 -10.67
CA LEU A 285 24.16 -18.26 -9.54
C LEU A 285 24.95 -18.01 -8.25
N SER A 286 25.99 -18.80 -7.97
CA SER A 286 26.85 -18.62 -6.79
C SER A 286 27.60 -17.28 -6.81
N VAL A 287 28.14 -16.89 -7.96
CA VAL A 287 28.80 -15.60 -8.15
C VAL A 287 27.79 -14.46 -7.96
N PHE A 288 26.62 -14.56 -8.58
CA PHE A 288 25.55 -13.58 -8.45
C PHE A 288 25.12 -13.39 -6.98
N LEU A 289 24.85 -14.48 -6.26
CA LEU A 289 24.48 -14.42 -4.84
C LEU A 289 25.59 -13.82 -3.98
N SER A 290 26.86 -14.17 -4.26
CA SER A 290 28.02 -13.59 -3.55
C SER A 290 28.12 -12.08 -3.76
N ILE A 291 27.89 -11.60 -4.99
CA ILE A 291 27.86 -10.17 -5.31
C ILE A 291 26.72 -9.46 -4.56
N VAL A 292 25.52 -10.04 -4.56
CA VAL A 292 24.36 -9.47 -3.84
C VAL A 292 24.66 -9.35 -2.34
N VAL A 293 25.23 -10.39 -1.74
CA VAL A 293 25.65 -10.38 -0.33
C VAL A 293 26.68 -9.28 -0.07
N LEU A 294 27.71 -9.15 -0.91
CA LEU A 294 28.72 -8.11 -0.79
C LEU A 294 28.13 -6.70 -0.89
N ILE A 295 27.19 -6.47 -1.83
CA ILE A 295 26.50 -5.18 -1.97
C ILE A 295 25.68 -4.86 -0.72
N VAL A 296 24.91 -5.82 -0.20
CA VAL A 296 24.10 -5.64 1.00
C VAL A 296 24.98 -5.33 2.20
N TYR A 297 25.98 -6.16 2.52
CA TYR A 297 26.86 -5.93 3.66
C TYR A 297 27.69 -4.65 3.50
N GLY A 298 28.14 -4.34 2.28
CA GLY A 298 28.83 -3.09 1.97
C GLY A 298 27.96 -1.85 2.21
N SER A 299 26.68 -1.90 1.82
CA SER A 299 25.73 -0.81 2.09
C SER A 299 25.46 -0.61 3.57
N GLN A 300 25.34 -1.70 4.34
CA GLN A 300 25.14 -1.67 5.79
C GLN A 300 26.38 -1.12 6.51
N LEU A 301 27.57 -1.54 6.09
CA LEU A 301 28.84 -1.04 6.62
C LEU A 301 29.01 0.46 6.31
N SER A 302 28.69 0.88 5.09
CA SER A 302 28.73 2.29 4.67
C SER A 302 27.79 3.15 5.52
N PHE A 303 26.55 2.67 5.75
CA PHE A 303 25.61 3.33 6.64
C PHE A 303 26.18 3.45 8.07
N ALA A 304 26.69 2.37 8.66
CA ALA A 304 27.28 2.37 9.98
C ALA A 304 28.47 3.33 10.11
N ILE A 305 29.37 3.37 9.11
CA ILE A 305 30.51 4.30 9.07
C ILE A 305 30.03 5.75 9.00
N ASN A 306 29.02 6.03 8.18
CA ASN A 306 28.48 7.38 8.04
C ASN A 306 27.78 7.86 9.33
N THR A 307 27.06 6.97 10.02
CA THR A 307 26.45 7.27 11.32
C THR A 307 27.51 7.53 12.39
N LEU A 308 28.58 6.72 12.44
CA LEU A 308 29.70 6.94 13.34
C LEU A 308 30.42 8.26 13.05
N ARG A 309 30.68 8.59 11.77
CA ARG A 309 31.25 9.88 11.37
C ARG A 309 30.38 11.07 11.76
N GLY A 310 29.05 10.91 11.74
CA GLY A 310 28.11 11.93 12.20
C GLY A 310 28.20 12.14 13.71
N TYR A 311 28.28 11.06 14.48
CA TYR A 311 28.43 11.10 15.93
C TYR A 311 29.75 11.77 16.36
N TRP A 312 30.88 11.41 15.73
CA TRP A 312 32.17 12.03 16.03
C TRP A 312 32.21 13.52 15.69
N ARG A 313 31.62 13.94 14.56
CA ARG A 313 31.49 15.36 14.20
C ARG A 313 30.61 16.15 15.16
N ALA A 314 29.52 15.57 15.66
CA ALA A 314 28.66 16.22 16.64
C ALA A 314 29.37 16.40 18.00
N ARG A 315 30.28 15.48 18.36
CA ARG A 315 31.06 15.53 19.60
C ARG A 315 32.23 16.52 19.54
N GLU A 316 32.80 16.79 18.37
CA GLU A 316 33.84 17.82 18.20
C GLU A 316 33.30 19.26 18.22
N ILE A 317 31.99 19.44 18.02
CA ILE A 317 31.32 20.75 17.98
C ILE A 317 30.69 21.13 19.34
N ALA A 318 30.53 20.17 20.27
CA ALA A 318 29.97 20.35 21.61
C ALA A 318 31.06 20.58 22.67
#